data_AF-A0A426UZ98-F1
#
_entry.id   AF-A0A426UZ98-F1
#
_cell.length_a   1.000
_cell.length_b   1.000
_cell.length_c   1.000
_cell.angle_alpha   90.00
_cell.angle_beta   90.00
_cell.angle_gamma   90.00
#
_symmetry.space_group_name_H-M   'P 1'
#
loop_
_entity.id
_entity.type
_entity.pdbx_description
1 polymer ?
#
loop_
_entity_poly.entity_id
_entity_poly.type
_entity_poly.pdbx_seq_one_letter_code
_entity_poly.pdbx_strand_id
1 'polypeptide(L)'
;MRRRTAHPVAWWGWALLLATAAGRTANPWLLLLIAAVAGLVVAFCRGDEPWSGAYRVFLYIGLSAVAVRMAFYVVFGGSDGPTVLFTLPSVTLPEWAAGFRLGGNVTAEGALAALYDGMRLATLLVCVGAANALASPRRLLRSVPAALYEVSVAVVVALSVAPQLVAGVGRVRRARALRGNTSRSPANLMRTVVAPVLHDALDRSLHLAAAMASRGYGRAAGVPARDRRATGTALLIGLFGLCAGAYALLGTTTPAPLAWAVLAAGAAAAVFGIAYASKRVPHTRYRPDRFGPKDWAVVASGAAAVAGTAAALALEPAALWPATSPLHAPPLPLTAAAGVLAAAAPAVLVPSAPGGTADRNGTAPPAHPEPTPPQEHGTTRSRSTPRADGAAPPTRHPAPPRGGRAAPHGDAPPEGPR
;
A
#
# COMPACT_ATOMS: atom_id res chain seq x y z
N MET A 1 -13.74 0.82 -25.17
CA MET A 1 -12.37 0.58 -24.62
C MET A 1 -12.38 0.74 -23.11
N ARG A 2 -11.97 -0.26 -22.31
CA ARG A 2 -11.80 -0.07 -20.84
C ARG A 2 -10.66 0.90 -20.58
N ARG A 3 -10.96 2.11 -20.09
CA ARG A 3 -9.93 3.08 -19.65
C ARG A 3 -9.18 2.47 -18.47
N ARG A 4 -7.84 2.37 -18.58
CA ARG A 4 -7.01 1.94 -17.45
C ARG A 4 -6.87 3.10 -16.46
N THR A 5 -7.04 2.79 -15.18
CA THR A 5 -6.55 3.62 -14.07
C THR A 5 -5.03 3.79 -14.20
N ALA A 6 -4.50 4.97 -13.90
CA ALA A 6 -3.05 5.20 -13.88
C ALA A 6 -2.32 4.29 -12.88
N HIS A 7 -1.03 4.07 -13.13
CA HIS A 7 -0.19 3.17 -12.37
C HIS A 7 -0.05 3.63 -10.90
N PRO A 8 -0.15 2.75 -9.88
CA PRO A 8 -0.12 3.15 -8.47
C PRO A 8 1.11 3.95 -8.06
N VAL A 9 2.27 3.62 -8.63
CA VAL A 9 3.54 4.33 -8.39
C VAL A 9 3.51 5.77 -8.94
N ALA A 10 2.77 6.02 -10.04
CA ALA A 10 2.65 7.37 -10.58
C ALA A 10 1.82 8.28 -9.66
N TRP A 11 0.72 7.76 -9.10
CA TRP A 11 -0.06 8.47 -8.09
C TRP A 11 0.73 8.75 -6.80
N TRP A 12 1.49 7.78 -6.32
CA TRP A 12 2.39 7.99 -5.18
C TRP A 12 3.50 9.01 -5.49
N GLY A 13 4.12 8.94 -6.68
CA GLY A 13 5.11 9.91 -7.12
C GLY A 13 4.54 11.33 -7.18
N TRP A 14 3.40 11.52 -7.83
CA TRP A 14 2.69 12.80 -7.91
C TRP A 14 2.33 13.36 -6.52
N ALA A 15 1.80 12.53 -5.63
CA ALA A 15 1.44 12.95 -4.28
C ALA A 15 2.67 13.28 -3.40
N LEU A 16 3.78 12.55 -3.56
CA LEU A 16 5.05 12.86 -2.90
C LEU A 16 5.69 14.15 -3.43
N LEU A 17 5.54 14.44 -4.73
CA LEU A 17 5.98 15.69 -5.33
C LEU A 17 5.15 16.88 -4.81
N LEU A 18 3.82 16.75 -4.72
CA LEU A 18 2.97 17.75 -4.06
C LEU A 18 3.31 17.92 -2.56
N ALA A 19 3.57 16.83 -1.84
CA ALA A 19 4.02 16.89 -0.45
C ALA A 19 5.40 17.59 -0.32
N THR A 20 6.29 17.41 -1.30
CA THR A 20 7.59 18.10 -1.35
C THR A 20 7.41 19.60 -1.59
N ALA A 21 6.52 20.01 -2.49
CA ALA A 21 6.15 21.41 -2.70
C ALA A 21 5.54 22.04 -1.43
N ALA A 22 4.56 21.38 -0.80
CA ALA A 22 3.98 21.82 0.47
C ALA A 22 5.02 21.88 1.61
N GLY A 23 5.97 20.94 1.62
CA GLY A 23 7.07 20.91 2.57
C GLY A 23 8.06 22.09 2.45
N ARG A 24 8.02 22.87 1.37
CA ARG A 24 8.92 24.01 1.09
C ARG A 24 8.26 25.39 1.19
N THR A 25 7.06 25.47 1.76
CA THR A 25 6.34 26.74 1.96
C THR A 25 5.59 26.78 3.30
N ALA A 26 5.43 27.97 3.85
CA ALA A 26 4.49 28.30 4.92
C ALA A 26 3.36 29.24 4.44
N ASN A 27 3.28 29.54 3.13
CA ASN A 27 2.28 30.45 2.59
C ASN A 27 0.88 29.81 2.62
N PRO A 28 -0.11 30.41 3.32
CA PRO A 28 -1.43 29.81 3.51
C PRO A 28 -2.18 29.60 2.19
N TRP A 29 -2.09 30.54 1.24
CA TRP A 29 -2.79 30.46 -0.04
C TRP A 29 -2.25 29.32 -0.90
N LEU A 30 -0.93 29.14 -0.91
CA LEU A 30 -0.28 28.06 -1.68
C LEU A 30 -0.59 26.68 -1.07
N LEU A 31 -0.62 26.56 0.26
CA LEU A 31 -1.01 25.34 0.96
C LEU A 31 -2.47 24.97 0.68
N LEU A 32 -3.39 25.94 0.75
CA LEU A 32 -4.79 25.76 0.38
C LEU A 32 -4.95 25.38 -1.10
N LEU A 33 -4.16 25.97 -2.01
CA LEU A 33 -4.17 25.63 -3.43
C LEU A 33 -3.70 24.19 -3.67
N ILE A 34 -2.65 23.73 -2.98
CA ILE A 34 -2.18 22.33 -3.05
C ILE A 34 -3.27 21.38 -2.53
N ALA A 35 -3.91 21.70 -1.41
CA ALA A 35 -5.01 20.90 -0.88
C ALA A 35 -6.24 20.87 -1.81
N ALA A 36 -6.55 21.99 -2.48
CA ALA A 36 -7.63 22.09 -3.46
C ALA A 36 -7.33 21.28 -4.73
N VAL A 37 -6.12 21.36 -5.27
CA VAL A 37 -5.67 20.54 -6.42
C VAL A 37 -5.65 19.05 -6.07
N ALA A 38 -5.19 18.70 -4.86
CA ALA A 38 -5.26 17.33 -4.36
C ALA A 38 -6.72 16.83 -4.28
N GLY A 39 -7.61 17.64 -3.73
CA GLY A 39 -9.05 17.34 -3.64
C GLY A 39 -9.72 17.22 -5.01
N LEU A 40 -9.37 18.08 -5.96
CA LEU A 40 -9.87 18.05 -7.34
C LEU A 40 -9.45 16.75 -8.04
N VAL A 41 -8.16 16.41 -8.03
CA VAL A 41 -7.66 15.18 -8.65
C VAL A 41 -8.24 13.95 -7.97
N VAL A 42 -8.36 13.92 -6.64
CA VAL A 42 -9.09 12.85 -5.94
C VAL A 42 -10.56 12.79 -6.36
N ALA A 43 -11.25 13.92 -6.51
CA ALA A 43 -12.66 13.95 -6.90
C ALA A 43 -12.90 13.33 -8.29
N PHE A 44 -12.02 13.64 -9.27
CA PHE A 44 -12.13 13.21 -10.67
C PHE A 44 -11.44 11.87 -10.99
N CYS A 45 -10.43 11.44 -10.22
CA CYS A 45 -9.61 10.26 -10.52
C CYS A 45 -9.70 9.11 -9.49
N ARG A 46 -10.46 9.25 -8.40
CA ARG A 46 -10.78 8.11 -7.51
C ARG A 46 -11.63 7.06 -8.24
N GLY A 47 -11.37 5.78 -7.98
CA GLY A 47 -12.26 4.69 -8.42
C GLY A 47 -13.25 4.27 -7.31
N ASP A 48 -14.20 3.40 -7.65
CA ASP A 48 -15.21 2.83 -6.73
C ASP A 48 -14.64 1.77 -5.76
N GLU A 49 -13.40 1.97 -5.31
CA GLU A 49 -12.69 1.07 -4.40
C GLU A 49 -13.06 1.41 -2.93
N PRO A 50 -13.08 0.46 -1.97
CA PRO A 50 -13.42 0.74 -0.57
C PRO A 50 -12.53 1.78 0.13
N TRP A 51 -11.37 2.08 -0.45
CA TRP A 51 -10.38 3.03 0.05
C TRP A 51 -10.60 4.46 -0.49
N SER A 52 -11.56 4.67 -1.40
CA SER A 52 -11.89 5.99 -1.97
C SER A 52 -12.31 7.04 -0.93
N GLY A 53 -12.81 6.59 0.23
CA GLY A 53 -13.13 7.44 1.38
C GLY A 53 -11.91 7.91 2.19
N ALA A 54 -10.71 7.34 1.98
CA ALA A 54 -9.52 7.62 2.79
C ALA A 54 -9.15 9.12 2.80
N TYR A 55 -9.32 9.81 1.68
CA TYR A 55 -9.04 11.25 1.57
C TYR A 55 -9.82 12.09 2.60
N ARG A 56 -11.09 11.75 2.87
CA ARG A 56 -11.89 12.44 3.91
C ARG A 56 -11.32 12.23 5.30
N VAL A 57 -10.85 11.01 5.60
CA VAL A 57 -10.23 10.70 6.90
C VAL A 57 -8.95 11.51 7.09
N PHE A 58 -8.09 11.58 6.07
CA PHE A 58 -6.86 12.39 6.11
C PHE A 58 -7.13 13.90 6.18
N LEU A 59 -8.21 14.41 5.56
CA LEU A 59 -8.66 15.79 5.76
C LEU A 59 -9.05 16.06 7.22
N TYR A 60 -9.84 15.18 7.86
CA TYR A 60 -10.20 15.34 9.27
C TYR A 60 -8.97 15.25 10.19
N ILE A 61 -8.03 14.33 9.90
CA ILE A 61 -6.77 14.24 10.66
C ILE A 61 -5.94 15.52 10.46
N GLY A 62 -5.83 16.04 9.24
CA GLY A 62 -5.15 17.30 8.94
C GLY A 62 -5.76 18.50 9.69
N LEU A 63 -7.09 18.64 9.64
CA LEU A 63 -7.81 19.67 10.39
C LEU A 63 -7.62 19.53 11.91
N SER A 64 -7.61 18.28 12.42
CA SER A 64 -7.33 18.02 13.83
C SER A 64 -5.89 18.40 14.21
N ALA A 65 -4.91 18.24 13.31
CA ALA A 65 -3.53 18.66 13.54
C ALA A 65 -3.40 20.20 13.60
N VAL A 66 -4.16 20.95 12.78
CA VAL A 66 -4.28 22.41 12.89
C VAL A 66 -4.87 22.79 14.25
N ALA A 67 -6.00 22.19 14.62
CA ALA A 67 -6.70 22.49 15.87
C ALA A 67 -5.84 22.19 17.10
N VAL A 68 -5.15 21.04 17.10
CA VAL A 68 -4.18 20.68 18.15
C VAL A 68 -3.02 21.66 18.18
N ARG A 69 -2.40 22.02 17.04
CA ARG A 69 -1.29 22.98 17.03
C ARG A 69 -1.69 24.37 17.52
N MET A 70 -2.90 24.83 17.17
CA MET A 70 -3.47 26.07 17.70
C MET A 70 -3.73 25.97 19.22
N ALA A 71 -4.30 24.86 19.69
CA ALA A 71 -4.51 24.64 21.13
C ALA A 71 -3.20 24.61 21.92
N PHE A 72 -2.14 23.98 21.38
CA PHE A 72 -0.80 24.04 21.95
C PHE A 72 -0.27 25.48 22.01
N TYR A 73 -0.38 26.26 20.93
CA TYR A 73 0.02 27.67 20.95
C TYR A 73 -0.74 28.48 22.03
N VAL A 74 -2.06 28.29 22.16
CA VAL A 74 -2.87 28.98 23.18
C VAL A 74 -2.53 28.56 24.61
N VAL A 75 -2.20 27.27 24.84
CA VAL A 75 -1.89 26.74 26.18
C VAL A 75 -0.48 27.11 26.65
N PHE A 76 0.51 27.05 25.76
CA PHE A 76 1.91 27.40 26.09
C PHE A 76 2.20 28.90 25.96
N GLY A 77 1.37 29.64 25.23
CA GLY A 77 1.54 31.07 24.97
C GLY A 77 2.74 31.39 24.07
N GLY A 78 2.85 32.64 23.68
CA GLY A 78 3.98 33.13 22.88
C GLY A 78 3.81 34.60 22.55
N SER A 79 4.68 35.45 23.10
CA SER A 79 4.69 36.90 22.86
C SER A 79 5.40 37.25 21.55
N ASP A 80 4.98 36.59 20.46
CA ASP A 80 5.64 36.64 19.14
C ASP A 80 5.09 37.78 18.27
N GLY A 81 4.69 38.90 18.88
CA GLY A 81 4.20 40.08 18.15
C GLY A 81 3.58 41.18 19.03
N PRO A 82 3.37 42.38 18.46
CA PRO A 82 2.75 43.50 19.17
C PRO A 82 1.22 43.35 19.40
N THR A 83 0.51 42.59 18.57
CA THR A 83 -0.96 42.56 18.57
C THR A 83 -1.51 41.49 19.51
N VAL A 84 -1.71 41.84 20.80
CA VAL A 84 -2.31 40.93 21.79
C VAL A 84 -3.81 40.76 21.54
N LEU A 85 -4.26 39.52 21.34
CA LEU A 85 -5.69 39.17 21.20
C LEU A 85 -6.35 38.95 22.56
N PHE A 86 -5.69 38.18 23.43
CA PHE A 86 -6.17 37.89 24.79
C PHE A 86 -5.01 37.45 25.69
N THR A 87 -5.20 37.60 27.01
CA THR A 87 -4.18 37.32 28.02
C THR A 87 -4.67 36.21 28.95
N LEU A 88 -3.99 35.07 28.98
CA LEU A 88 -4.21 34.03 29.98
C LEU A 88 -3.37 34.28 31.23
N PRO A 89 -3.85 33.94 32.44
CA PRO A 89 -3.03 33.98 33.64
C PRO A 89 -1.81 33.08 33.44
N SER A 90 -0.61 33.67 33.46
CA SER A 90 0.61 32.91 33.15
C SER A 90 1.19 32.25 34.38
N VAL A 91 1.44 30.95 34.33
CA VAL A 91 2.18 30.20 35.34
C VAL A 91 3.51 29.76 34.75
N THR A 92 4.62 30.26 35.30
CA THR A 92 5.96 29.75 35.02
C THR A 92 6.12 28.39 35.70
N LEU A 93 6.40 27.33 34.93
CA LEU A 93 6.78 26.04 35.50
C LEU A 93 8.14 26.15 36.21
N PRO A 94 8.40 25.33 37.25
CA PRO A 94 9.70 25.33 37.91
C PRO A 94 10.81 24.79 36.99
N GLU A 95 12.05 25.05 37.39
CA GLU A 95 13.27 24.88 36.58
C GLU A 95 13.44 23.46 36.00
N TRP A 96 12.99 22.42 36.70
CA TRP A 96 13.02 21.02 36.25
C TRP A 96 12.18 20.75 34.99
N ALA A 97 11.25 21.63 34.65
CA ALA A 97 10.43 21.59 33.44
C ALA A 97 10.84 22.68 32.43
N ALA A 98 12.15 22.97 32.34
CA ALA A 98 12.78 23.87 31.37
C ALA A 98 12.24 25.32 31.35
N GLY A 99 11.57 25.76 32.41
CA GLY A 99 11.03 27.12 32.53
C GLY A 99 9.89 27.45 31.55
N PHE A 100 9.22 26.44 30.98
CA PHE A 100 8.07 26.67 30.11
C PHE A 100 6.98 27.48 30.85
N ARG A 101 6.46 28.52 30.18
CA ARG A 101 5.26 29.21 30.64
C ARG A 101 4.03 28.44 30.16
N LEU A 102 3.03 28.31 31.02
CA LEU A 102 1.66 28.06 30.60
C LEU A 102 0.92 29.40 30.58
N GLY A 103 0.12 29.65 29.55
CA GLY A 103 -0.60 30.90 29.35
C GLY A 103 0.30 32.11 29.08
N GLY A 104 -0.21 33.31 29.37
CA GLY A 104 0.39 34.58 28.97
C GLY A 104 -0.34 35.24 27.79
N ASN A 105 0.34 36.16 27.12
CA ASN A 105 -0.23 36.89 25.99
C ASN A 105 -0.31 35.98 24.76
N VAL A 106 -1.50 35.88 24.19
CA VAL A 106 -1.73 35.24 22.89
C VAL A 106 -1.81 36.35 21.84
N THR A 107 -0.85 36.36 20.91
CA THR A 107 -0.71 37.39 19.88
C THR A 107 -1.30 36.93 18.56
N ALA A 108 -1.75 37.88 17.72
CA ALA A 108 -2.29 37.56 16.41
C ALA A 108 -1.20 37.01 15.47
N GLU A 109 0.02 37.53 15.61
CA GLU A 109 1.21 37.15 14.85
C GLU A 109 1.65 35.71 15.16
N GLY A 110 1.65 35.32 16.44
CA GLY A 110 1.97 33.96 16.88
C GLY A 110 0.84 32.97 16.54
N ALA A 111 -0.42 33.40 16.65
CA ALA A 111 -1.57 32.59 16.20
C ALA A 111 -1.51 32.30 14.70
N LEU A 112 -1.15 33.30 13.88
CA LEU A 112 -0.92 33.13 12.44
C LEU A 112 0.26 32.19 12.17
N ALA A 113 1.38 32.31 12.89
CA ALA A 113 2.52 31.41 12.72
C ALA A 113 2.16 29.95 13.05
N ALA A 114 1.47 29.72 14.17
CA ALA A 114 0.98 28.41 14.57
C ALA A 114 -0.04 27.83 13.55
N LEU A 115 -0.91 28.68 12.99
CA LEU A 115 -1.86 28.32 11.93
C LEU A 115 -1.15 27.93 10.64
N TYR A 116 -0.14 28.69 10.20
CA TYR A 116 0.61 28.45 8.95
C TYR A 116 1.38 27.13 9.02
N ASP A 117 2.09 26.86 10.12
CA ASP A 117 2.73 25.55 10.35
C ASP A 117 1.70 24.42 10.47
N GLY A 118 0.56 24.67 11.13
CA GLY A 118 -0.53 23.70 11.24
C GLY A 118 -1.07 23.32 9.86
N MET A 119 -1.32 24.31 8.99
CA MET A 119 -1.77 24.09 7.61
C MET A 119 -0.71 23.37 6.77
N ARG A 120 0.58 23.62 7.00
CA ARG A 120 1.67 22.89 6.34
C ARG A 120 1.63 21.41 6.68
N LEU A 121 1.51 21.06 7.96
CA LEU A 121 1.33 19.67 8.42
C LEU A 121 0.04 19.05 7.89
N ALA A 122 -1.07 19.79 7.90
CA ALA A 122 -2.34 19.33 7.34
C ALA A 122 -2.24 19.05 5.83
N THR A 123 -1.56 19.89 5.07
CA THR A 123 -1.37 19.72 3.62
C THR A 123 -0.53 18.49 3.31
N LEU A 124 0.52 18.22 4.08
CA LEU A 124 1.30 16.97 3.98
C LEU A 124 0.42 15.73 4.22
N LEU A 125 -0.43 15.76 5.25
CA LEU A 125 -1.39 14.68 5.55
C LEU A 125 -2.42 14.51 4.42
N VAL A 126 -2.91 15.62 3.84
CA VAL A 126 -3.83 15.62 2.70
C VAL A 126 -3.20 15.01 1.45
N CYS A 127 -1.92 15.28 1.17
CA CYS A 127 -1.19 14.64 0.07
C CYS A 127 -1.07 13.12 0.28
N VAL A 128 -0.76 12.66 1.50
CA VAL A 128 -0.76 11.21 1.84
C VAL A 128 -2.16 10.61 1.70
N GLY A 129 -3.20 11.34 2.10
CA GLY A 129 -4.60 10.98 1.87
C GLY A 129 -4.97 10.81 0.40
N ALA A 130 -4.47 11.72 -0.45
CA ALA A 130 -4.69 11.65 -1.90
C ALA A 130 -3.99 10.42 -2.51
N ALA A 131 -2.74 10.13 -2.11
CA ALA A 131 -2.03 8.92 -2.53
C ALA A 131 -2.83 7.65 -2.20
N ASN A 132 -3.35 7.54 -0.98
CA ASN A 132 -4.12 6.38 -0.52
C ASN A 132 -5.52 6.26 -1.17
N ALA A 133 -6.14 7.38 -1.56
CA ALA A 133 -7.43 7.37 -2.27
C ALA A 133 -7.30 7.07 -3.78
N LEU A 134 -6.17 7.41 -4.39
CA LEU A 134 -5.90 7.23 -5.83
C LEU A 134 -5.18 5.91 -6.16
N ALA A 135 -4.31 5.42 -5.25
CA ALA A 135 -3.52 4.21 -5.47
C ALA A 135 -3.97 3.06 -4.55
N SER A 136 -4.53 1.99 -5.13
CA SER A 136 -4.88 0.80 -4.33
C SER A 136 -3.61 0.13 -3.77
N PRO A 137 -3.48 -0.10 -2.45
CA PRO A 137 -2.26 -0.67 -1.84
C PRO A 137 -1.88 -2.04 -2.41
N ARG A 138 -2.89 -2.87 -2.73
CA ARG A 138 -2.69 -4.21 -3.33
C ARG A 138 -2.07 -4.18 -4.72
N ARG A 139 -2.35 -3.15 -5.54
CA ARG A 139 -1.66 -2.99 -6.85
C ARG A 139 -0.26 -2.43 -6.66
N LEU A 140 -0.06 -1.50 -5.72
CA LEU A 140 1.27 -0.94 -5.41
C LEU A 140 2.25 -2.06 -5.04
N LEU A 141 1.83 -3.02 -4.21
CA LEU A 141 2.62 -4.20 -3.84
C LEU A 141 2.94 -5.14 -5.01
N ARG A 142 2.13 -5.17 -6.08
CA ARG A 142 2.46 -5.93 -7.30
C ARG A 142 3.49 -5.22 -8.18
N SER A 143 3.58 -3.89 -8.07
CA SER A 143 4.61 -3.09 -8.74
C SER A 143 5.92 -2.99 -7.94
N VAL A 144 6.03 -3.64 -6.77
CA VAL A 144 7.28 -3.68 -6.01
C VAL A 144 8.32 -4.52 -6.78
N PRO A 145 9.58 -4.05 -6.88
CA PRO A 145 10.64 -4.76 -7.57
C PRO A 145 10.91 -6.15 -6.99
N ALA A 146 11.27 -7.11 -7.83
CA ALA A 146 11.47 -8.51 -7.44
C ALA A 146 12.58 -8.71 -6.38
N ALA A 147 13.52 -7.75 -6.26
CA ALA A 147 14.47 -7.68 -5.16
C ALA A 147 13.83 -7.74 -3.75
N LEU A 148 12.59 -7.27 -3.61
CA LEU A 148 11.84 -7.24 -2.36
C LEU A 148 10.75 -8.32 -2.31
N TYR A 149 10.90 -9.42 -3.07
CA TYR A 149 9.91 -10.49 -3.19
C TYR A 149 9.49 -11.07 -1.83
N GLU A 150 10.43 -11.40 -0.95
CA GLU A 150 10.15 -12.00 0.37
C GLU A 150 9.30 -11.06 1.24
N VAL A 151 9.68 -9.78 1.31
CA VAL A 151 8.93 -8.73 2.00
C VAL A 151 7.54 -8.56 1.37
N SER A 152 7.46 -8.56 0.04
CA SER A 152 6.20 -8.39 -0.70
C SER A 152 5.23 -9.54 -0.46
N VAL A 153 5.73 -10.79 -0.44
CA VAL A 153 4.92 -11.97 -0.11
C VAL A 153 4.42 -11.87 1.34
N ALA A 154 5.28 -11.53 2.30
CA ALA A 154 4.87 -11.36 3.70
C ALA A 154 3.76 -10.30 3.85
N VAL A 155 3.90 -9.13 3.21
CA VAL A 155 2.88 -8.07 3.26
C VAL A 155 1.59 -8.46 2.52
N VAL A 156 1.67 -9.16 1.38
CA VAL A 156 0.48 -9.65 0.66
C VAL A 156 -0.27 -10.72 1.45
N VAL A 157 0.45 -11.60 2.15
CA VAL A 157 -0.13 -12.55 3.11
C VAL A 157 -0.81 -11.78 4.25
N ALA A 158 -0.12 -10.83 4.88
CA ALA A 158 -0.69 -10.04 5.97
C ALA A 158 -1.97 -9.29 5.55
N LEU A 159 -1.98 -8.65 4.38
CA LEU A 159 -3.15 -7.93 3.85
C LEU A 159 -4.30 -8.83 3.37
N SER A 160 -4.07 -10.12 3.15
CA SER A 160 -5.14 -11.08 2.83
C SER A 160 -5.67 -11.80 4.08
N VAL A 161 -4.84 -12.03 5.09
CA VAL A 161 -5.23 -12.60 6.39
C VAL A 161 -5.88 -11.57 7.32
N ALA A 162 -5.48 -10.30 7.30
CA ALA A 162 -6.06 -9.23 8.12
C ALA A 162 -7.61 -9.15 8.09
N PRO A 163 -8.30 -9.10 6.94
CA PRO A 163 -9.77 -9.10 6.92
C PRO A 163 -10.38 -10.40 7.45
N GLN A 164 -9.68 -11.54 7.30
CA GLN A 164 -10.12 -12.84 7.85
C GLN A 164 -10.05 -12.84 9.38
N LEU A 165 -9.00 -12.25 9.97
CA LEU A 165 -8.86 -12.09 11.41
C LEU A 165 -9.95 -11.17 11.99
N VAL A 166 -10.24 -10.04 11.32
CA VAL A 166 -11.35 -9.14 11.74
C VAL A 166 -12.70 -9.88 11.70
N ALA A 167 -12.96 -10.65 10.65
CA ALA A 167 -14.15 -11.50 10.57
C ALA A 167 -14.16 -12.62 11.65
N GLY A 168 -13.00 -13.17 11.99
CA GLY A 168 -12.79 -14.10 13.10
C GLY A 168 -13.19 -13.50 14.44
N VAL A 169 -12.63 -12.33 14.80
CA VAL A 169 -13.00 -11.56 15.99
C VAL A 169 -14.52 -11.29 16.01
N GLY A 170 -15.11 -10.90 14.88
CA GLY A 170 -16.55 -10.68 14.74
C GLY A 170 -17.41 -11.94 14.93
N ARG A 171 -16.90 -13.13 14.58
CA ARG A 171 -17.57 -14.42 14.89
C ARG A 171 -17.45 -14.76 16.38
N VAL A 172 -16.26 -14.64 16.97
CA VAL A 172 -16.04 -14.93 18.40
C VAL A 172 -16.84 -14.00 19.31
N ARG A 173 -16.91 -12.70 18.99
CA ARG A 173 -17.75 -11.74 19.74
C ARG A 173 -19.24 -12.08 19.67
N ARG A 174 -19.76 -12.51 18.52
CA ARG A 174 -21.16 -12.96 18.38
C ARG A 174 -21.43 -14.25 19.14
N ALA A 175 -20.55 -15.24 19.03
CA ALA A 175 -20.66 -16.49 19.79
C ALA A 175 -20.62 -16.24 21.32
N ARG A 176 -19.83 -15.25 21.77
CA ARG A 176 -19.80 -14.84 23.19
C ARG A 176 -21.12 -14.19 23.63
N ALA A 177 -21.70 -13.32 22.81
CA ALA A 177 -23.00 -12.69 23.09
C ALA A 177 -24.13 -13.73 23.22
N LEU A 178 -24.15 -14.75 22.35
CA LEU A 178 -25.10 -15.88 22.45
C LEU A 178 -24.91 -16.75 23.70
N ARG A 179 -23.74 -16.68 24.35
CA ARG A 179 -23.44 -17.36 25.63
C ARG A 179 -23.64 -16.46 26.86
N GLY A 180 -24.32 -15.32 26.72
CA GLY A 180 -24.62 -14.38 27.82
C GLY A 180 -23.41 -13.62 28.40
N ASN A 181 -22.19 -13.89 27.93
CA ASN A 181 -20.96 -13.32 28.51
C ASN A 181 -20.66 -11.93 27.91
N THR A 182 -21.37 -10.91 28.42
CA THR A 182 -21.22 -9.50 28.03
C THR A 182 -20.19 -8.74 28.88
N SER A 183 -19.53 -9.40 29.83
CA SER A 183 -18.55 -8.78 30.74
C SER A 183 -17.37 -8.14 29.97
N ARG A 184 -17.19 -6.83 30.19
CA ARG A 184 -16.16 -5.98 29.56
C ARG A 184 -14.78 -6.06 30.24
N SER A 185 -14.60 -6.94 31.23
CA SER A 185 -13.30 -7.08 31.93
C SER A 185 -12.17 -7.40 30.95
N PRO A 186 -11.03 -6.68 30.99
CA PRO A 186 -9.91 -6.89 30.06
C PRO A 186 -9.30 -8.29 30.18
N ALA A 187 -9.24 -8.86 31.39
CA ALA A 187 -8.77 -10.23 31.61
C ALA A 187 -9.69 -11.28 30.94
N ASN A 188 -11.01 -11.07 31.00
CA ASN A 188 -11.98 -11.90 30.30
C ASN A 188 -11.88 -11.70 28.78
N LEU A 189 -11.70 -10.47 28.30
CA LEU A 189 -11.47 -10.17 26.88
C LEU A 189 -10.26 -10.94 26.32
N MET A 190 -9.15 -10.93 27.07
CA MET A 190 -7.92 -11.66 26.70
C MET A 190 -8.17 -13.17 26.56
N ARG A 191 -8.73 -13.81 27.59
CA ARG A 191 -8.99 -15.27 27.58
C ARG A 191 -10.02 -15.70 26.53
N THR A 192 -11.09 -14.94 26.32
CA THR A 192 -12.26 -15.41 25.53
C THR A 192 -12.47 -14.69 24.20
N VAL A 193 -11.55 -13.81 23.76
CA VAL A 193 -11.47 -13.29 22.37
C VAL A 193 -10.05 -13.38 21.83
N VAL A 194 -9.03 -12.93 22.58
CA VAL A 194 -7.66 -12.87 22.04
C VAL A 194 -7.07 -14.28 21.89
N ALA A 195 -7.12 -15.13 22.93
CA ALA A 195 -6.54 -16.47 22.85
C ALA A 195 -7.16 -17.36 21.75
N PRO A 196 -8.49 -17.45 21.56
CA PRO A 196 -9.09 -18.21 20.45
C PRO A 196 -8.72 -17.68 19.07
N VAL A 197 -8.62 -16.35 18.91
CA VAL A 197 -8.24 -15.74 17.62
C VAL A 197 -6.76 -15.95 17.33
N LEU A 198 -5.90 -15.92 18.35
CA LEU A 198 -4.48 -16.23 18.20
C LEU A 198 -4.26 -17.69 17.81
N HIS A 199 -5.04 -18.62 18.38
CA HIS A 199 -5.00 -20.05 18.03
C HIS A 199 -5.45 -20.29 16.56
N ASP A 200 -6.61 -19.76 16.13
CA ASP A 200 -7.07 -19.83 14.72
C ASP A 200 -6.10 -19.13 13.75
N ALA A 201 -5.40 -18.09 14.20
CA ALA A 201 -4.34 -17.44 13.41
C ALA A 201 -3.08 -18.31 13.29
N LEU A 202 -2.65 -18.97 14.37
CA LEU A 202 -1.50 -19.88 14.38
C LEU A 202 -1.76 -21.09 13.48
N ASP A 203 -2.87 -21.80 13.66
CA ASP A 203 -3.21 -22.96 12.82
C ASP A 203 -3.29 -22.58 11.33
N ARG A 204 -3.93 -21.44 11.01
CA ARG A 204 -4.02 -20.96 9.62
C ARG A 204 -2.65 -20.55 9.06
N SER A 205 -1.74 -20.04 9.88
CA SER A 205 -0.36 -19.72 9.48
C SER A 205 0.47 -20.99 9.23
N LEU A 206 0.30 -22.04 10.05
CA LEU A 206 0.95 -23.33 9.87
C LEU A 206 0.47 -24.02 8.57
N HIS A 207 -0.84 -24.04 8.32
CA HIS A 207 -1.38 -24.57 7.07
C HIS A 207 -0.90 -23.78 5.84
N LEU A 208 -0.83 -22.45 5.94
CA LEU A 208 -0.30 -21.62 4.85
C LEU A 208 1.20 -21.87 4.61
N ALA A 209 1.99 -22.01 5.67
CA ALA A 209 3.42 -22.31 5.59
C ALA A 209 3.66 -23.68 4.92
N ALA A 210 2.91 -24.72 5.30
CA ALA A 210 2.98 -26.03 4.67
C ALA A 210 2.62 -25.98 3.17
N ALA A 211 1.57 -25.26 2.80
CA ALA A 211 1.15 -25.07 1.40
C ALA A 211 2.11 -24.19 0.58
N MET A 212 2.88 -23.31 1.24
CA MET A 212 3.96 -22.55 0.62
C MET A 212 5.21 -23.42 0.40
N ALA A 213 5.60 -24.22 1.41
CA ALA A 213 6.73 -25.14 1.33
C ALA A 213 6.56 -26.18 0.21
N SER A 214 5.37 -26.77 0.06
CA SER A 214 5.10 -27.74 -1.02
C SER A 214 5.17 -27.12 -2.43
N ARG A 215 4.94 -25.80 -2.54
CA ARG A 215 5.10 -25.02 -3.79
C ARG A 215 6.52 -24.49 -4.00
N GLY A 216 7.48 -24.84 -3.12
CA GLY A 216 8.88 -24.43 -3.23
C GLY A 216 9.20 -23.01 -2.79
N TYR A 217 8.28 -22.31 -2.11
CA TYR A 217 8.60 -21.02 -1.49
C TYR A 217 9.69 -21.19 -0.42
N GLY A 218 10.58 -20.20 -0.30
CA GLY A 218 11.65 -20.18 0.71
C GLY A 218 12.94 -20.91 0.33
N ARG A 219 13.00 -21.61 -0.82
CA ARG A 219 14.31 -21.98 -1.38
C ARG A 219 15.03 -20.71 -1.83
N ALA A 220 16.16 -20.39 -1.19
CA ALA A 220 17.06 -19.37 -1.68
C ALA A 220 17.42 -19.67 -3.14
N ALA A 221 17.18 -18.71 -4.04
CA ALA A 221 17.27 -18.90 -5.50
C ALA A 221 18.73 -18.94 -6.01
N GLY A 222 19.56 -19.82 -5.44
CA GLY A 222 20.95 -20.06 -5.84
C GLY A 222 21.88 -18.84 -5.79
N VAL A 223 21.47 -17.73 -5.16
CA VAL A 223 22.17 -16.45 -5.28
C VAL A 223 23.54 -16.53 -4.59
N PRO A 224 24.66 -16.37 -5.32
CA PRO A 224 25.98 -16.48 -4.73
C PRO A 224 26.22 -15.38 -3.70
N ALA A 225 26.96 -15.69 -2.62
CA ALA A 225 27.14 -14.79 -1.49
C ALA A 225 27.76 -13.43 -1.87
N ARG A 226 28.57 -13.38 -2.95
CA ARG A 226 29.16 -12.16 -3.50
C ARG A 226 28.09 -11.21 -4.04
N ASP A 227 27.11 -11.70 -4.79
CA ASP A 227 26.02 -10.90 -5.37
C ASP A 227 25.07 -10.39 -4.29
N ARG A 228 24.82 -11.20 -3.26
CA ARG A 228 24.04 -10.78 -2.08
C ARG A 228 24.74 -9.64 -1.33
N ARG A 229 26.07 -9.73 -1.15
CA ARG A 229 26.87 -8.65 -0.56
C ARG A 229 26.88 -7.40 -1.44
N ALA A 230 27.10 -7.53 -2.75
CA ALA A 230 27.12 -6.40 -3.70
C ALA A 230 25.75 -5.69 -3.78
N THR A 231 24.66 -6.45 -3.72
CA THR A 231 23.30 -5.88 -3.62
C THR A 231 23.13 -5.13 -2.29
N GLY A 232 23.52 -5.76 -1.18
CA GLY A 232 23.44 -5.14 0.15
C GLY A 232 24.25 -3.85 0.27
N THR A 233 25.48 -3.82 -0.25
CA THR A 233 26.31 -2.61 -0.26
C THR A 233 25.74 -1.53 -1.18
N ALA A 234 25.24 -1.87 -2.37
CA ALA A 234 24.58 -0.90 -3.26
C ALA A 234 23.33 -0.28 -2.62
N LEU A 235 22.51 -1.09 -1.92
CA LEU A 235 21.34 -0.60 -1.19
C LEU A 235 21.72 0.26 0.02
N LEU A 236 22.75 -0.11 0.78
CA LEU A 236 23.25 0.68 1.91
C LEU A 236 23.86 2.01 1.43
N ILE A 237 24.71 2.00 0.40
CA ILE A 237 25.27 3.21 -0.22
C ILE A 237 24.14 4.10 -0.75
N GLY A 238 23.13 3.53 -1.39
CA GLY A 238 21.95 4.26 -1.85
C GLY A 238 21.17 4.90 -0.70
N LEU A 239 20.92 4.15 0.38
CA LEU A 239 20.24 4.65 1.58
C LEU A 239 21.02 5.78 2.26
N PHE A 240 22.32 5.58 2.55
CA PHE A 240 23.16 6.60 3.18
C PHE A 240 23.32 7.84 2.27
N GLY A 241 23.48 7.66 0.96
CA GLY A 241 23.54 8.76 -0.01
C GLY A 241 22.23 9.55 -0.10
N LEU A 242 21.07 8.88 -0.06
CA LEU A 242 19.77 9.54 0.00
C LEU A 242 19.58 10.31 1.31
N CYS A 243 19.93 9.72 2.46
CA CYS A 243 19.87 10.40 3.76
C CYS A 243 20.80 11.62 3.83
N ALA A 244 22.06 11.47 3.39
CA ALA A 244 23.04 12.55 3.37
C ALA A 244 22.65 13.67 2.39
N GLY A 245 22.19 13.31 1.18
CA GLY A 245 21.72 14.28 0.18
C GLY A 245 20.46 15.03 0.64
N ALA A 246 19.51 14.32 1.27
CA ALA A 246 18.31 14.96 1.82
C ALA A 246 18.66 15.91 2.96
N TYR A 247 19.55 15.50 3.88
CA TYR A 247 20.04 16.38 4.97
C TYR A 247 20.79 17.60 4.42
N ALA A 248 21.67 17.41 3.43
CA ALA A 248 22.38 18.50 2.76
C ALA A 248 21.46 19.49 2.04
N LEU A 249 20.28 19.03 1.55
CA LEU A 249 19.24 19.89 0.97
C LEU A 249 18.34 20.60 2.00
N LEU A 250 18.48 20.27 3.29
CA LEU A 250 17.86 20.99 4.42
C LEU A 250 18.86 21.93 5.11
N GLY A 251 20.15 21.60 5.11
CA GLY A 251 21.21 22.44 5.65
C GLY A 251 21.54 23.65 4.78
N THR A 252 21.91 24.76 5.40
CA THR A 252 22.39 25.99 4.73
C THR A 252 23.88 25.97 4.44
N THR A 253 24.63 25.00 4.99
CA THR A 253 26.10 24.93 4.95
C THR A 253 26.65 24.27 3.69
N THR A 254 25.84 23.55 2.92
CA THR A 254 26.30 22.77 1.75
C THR A 254 25.86 23.46 0.46
N PRO A 255 26.75 23.65 -0.54
CA PRO A 255 26.35 24.24 -1.80
C PRO A 255 25.32 23.35 -2.51
N ALA A 256 24.20 23.95 -2.91
CA ALA A 256 23.06 23.27 -3.53
C ALA A 256 23.40 22.25 -4.62
N PRO A 257 24.29 22.51 -5.62
CA PRO A 257 24.61 21.51 -6.64
C PRO A 257 25.26 20.24 -6.08
N LEU A 258 26.05 20.36 -5.00
CA LEU A 258 26.67 19.21 -4.35
C LEU A 258 25.64 18.39 -3.57
N ALA A 259 24.72 19.05 -2.86
CA ALA A 259 23.61 18.38 -2.18
C ALA A 259 22.73 17.59 -3.17
N TRP A 260 22.40 18.19 -4.32
CA TRP A 260 21.70 17.50 -5.42
C TRP A 260 22.51 16.35 -6.03
N ALA A 261 23.82 16.52 -6.23
CA ALA A 261 24.69 15.47 -6.76
C ALA A 261 24.77 14.25 -5.82
N VAL A 262 24.90 14.47 -4.51
CA VAL A 262 24.90 13.40 -3.50
C VAL A 262 23.54 12.68 -3.47
N LEU A 263 22.42 13.43 -3.50
CA LEU A 263 21.07 12.86 -3.58
C LEU A 263 20.90 12.01 -4.85
N ALA A 264 21.34 12.51 -6.01
CA ALA A 264 21.25 11.83 -7.30
C ALA A 264 22.13 10.56 -7.33
N ALA A 265 23.34 10.61 -6.79
CA ALA A 265 24.22 9.45 -6.65
C ALA A 265 23.62 8.38 -5.72
N GLY A 266 23.05 8.78 -4.58
CA GLY A 266 22.32 7.89 -3.68
C GLY A 266 21.10 7.24 -4.35
N ALA A 267 20.29 8.03 -5.05
CA ALA A 267 19.15 7.54 -5.83
C ALA A 267 19.59 6.55 -6.93
N ALA A 268 20.65 6.87 -7.68
CA ALA A 268 21.20 6.00 -8.72
C ALA A 268 21.74 4.67 -8.14
N ALA A 269 22.47 4.71 -7.01
CA ALA A 269 22.96 3.53 -6.33
C ALA A 269 21.82 2.64 -5.80
N ALA A 270 20.77 3.24 -5.22
CA ALA A 270 19.57 2.53 -4.78
C ALA A 270 18.83 1.86 -5.95
N VAL A 271 18.56 2.60 -7.03
CA VAL A 271 17.91 2.08 -8.25
C VAL A 271 18.75 0.98 -8.89
N PHE A 272 20.08 1.14 -8.96
CA PHE A 272 20.99 0.13 -9.46
C PHE A 272 20.95 -1.14 -8.61
N GLY A 273 21.06 -1.04 -7.28
CA GLY A 273 20.98 -2.20 -6.38
C GLY A 273 19.66 -2.97 -6.52
N ILE A 274 18.54 -2.25 -6.59
CA ILE A 274 17.20 -2.83 -6.80
C ILE A 274 17.09 -3.50 -8.17
N ALA A 275 17.57 -2.88 -9.25
CA ALA A 275 17.51 -3.43 -10.60
C ALA A 275 18.45 -4.64 -10.77
N TYR A 276 19.65 -4.56 -10.21
CA TYR A 276 20.67 -5.62 -10.23
C TYR A 276 20.21 -6.88 -9.50
N ALA A 277 19.47 -6.73 -8.41
CA ALA A 277 18.81 -7.84 -7.71
C ALA A 277 17.56 -8.35 -8.45
N SER A 278 16.70 -7.44 -8.96
CA SER A 278 15.44 -7.84 -9.61
C SER A 278 15.63 -8.67 -10.88
N LYS A 279 16.73 -8.48 -11.62
CA LYS A 279 17.07 -9.29 -12.81
C LYS A 279 17.33 -10.78 -12.51
N ARG A 280 17.57 -11.16 -11.25
CA ARG A 280 17.92 -12.54 -10.84
C ARG A 280 16.74 -13.37 -10.34
N VAL A 281 15.54 -12.82 -10.28
CA VAL A 281 14.35 -13.56 -9.83
C VAL A 281 13.63 -14.15 -11.05
N PRO A 282 13.63 -15.48 -11.24
CA PRO A 282 12.94 -16.10 -12.38
C PRO A 282 11.43 -15.98 -12.21
N HIS A 283 10.76 -15.43 -13.23
CA HIS A 283 9.29 -15.32 -13.28
C HIS A 283 8.73 -16.26 -14.35
N THR A 284 7.93 -17.24 -13.95
CA THR A 284 7.38 -18.27 -14.86
C THR A 284 6.18 -17.77 -15.67
N ARG A 285 5.29 -16.98 -15.07
CA ARG A 285 4.25 -16.19 -15.76
C ARG A 285 3.95 -14.90 -15.02
N TYR A 286 4.57 -13.79 -15.42
CA TYR A 286 4.22 -12.44 -14.95
C TYR A 286 3.72 -11.58 -16.12
N ARG A 287 2.58 -10.93 -15.94
CA ARG A 287 2.06 -9.93 -16.90
C ARG A 287 2.24 -8.54 -16.27
N PRO A 288 3.36 -7.84 -16.53
CA PRO A 288 3.62 -6.54 -15.91
C PRO A 288 2.53 -5.53 -16.27
N ASP A 289 2.08 -4.74 -15.29
CA ASP A 289 1.41 -3.48 -15.59
C ASP A 289 2.48 -2.53 -16.11
N ARG A 290 2.34 -2.09 -17.37
CA ARG A 290 3.37 -1.29 -18.05
C ARG A 290 3.14 0.19 -17.73
N PHE A 291 4.18 0.85 -17.23
CA PHE A 291 4.19 2.30 -17.03
C PHE A 291 4.06 3.00 -18.39
N GLY A 292 2.92 3.67 -18.62
CA GLY A 292 2.56 4.28 -19.88
C GLY A 292 2.86 5.78 -19.97
N PRO A 293 2.62 6.42 -21.13
CA PRO A 293 2.81 7.86 -21.29
C PRO A 293 1.89 8.69 -20.37
N LYS A 294 0.70 8.17 -20.05
CA LYS A 294 -0.21 8.80 -19.06
C LYS A 294 0.36 8.81 -17.65
N ASP A 295 1.06 7.74 -17.27
CA ASP A 295 1.68 7.63 -15.93
C ASP A 295 2.85 8.60 -15.81
N TRP A 296 3.64 8.76 -16.88
CA TRP A 296 4.65 9.81 -17.00
C TRP A 296 4.05 11.21 -16.93
N ALA A 297 2.93 11.48 -17.60
CA ALA A 297 2.25 12.78 -17.53
C ALA A 297 1.73 13.10 -16.12
N VAL A 298 1.27 12.09 -15.36
CA VAL A 298 0.91 12.26 -13.93
C VAL A 298 2.14 12.60 -13.09
N VAL A 299 3.28 11.93 -13.27
CA VAL A 299 4.50 12.28 -12.52
C VAL A 299 5.03 13.66 -12.92
N ALA A 300 5.03 13.98 -14.22
CA ALA A 300 5.49 15.27 -14.73
C ALA A 300 4.65 16.45 -14.24
N SER A 301 3.34 16.29 -14.10
CA SER A 301 2.47 17.33 -13.55
C SER A 301 2.78 17.61 -12.07
N GLY A 302 3.10 16.58 -11.28
CA GLY A 302 3.57 16.75 -9.90
C GLY A 302 4.96 17.40 -9.85
N ALA A 303 5.84 17.07 -10.80
CA ALA A 303 7.15 17.69 -10.90
C ALA A 303 7.07 19.19 -11.26
N ALA A 304 6.06 19.61 -12.03
CA ALA A 304 5.80 21.01 -12.32
C ALA A 304 5.47 21.83 -11.04
N ALA A 305 4.78 21.24 -10.06
CA ALA A 305 4.57 21.90 -8.76
C ALA A 305 5.88 22.10 -8.00
N VAL A 306 6.75 21.07 -7.96
CA VAL A 306 8.07 21.18 -7.32
C VAL A 306 8.93 22.23 -8.04
N ALA A 307 8.98 22.20 -9.37
CA ALA A 307 9.71 23.17 -10.18
C ALA A 307 9.19 24.61 -9.97
N GLY A 308 7.87 24.80 -9.92
CA GLY A 308 7.24 26.09 -9.60
C GLY A 308 7.62 26.59 -8.20
N THR A 309 7.57 25.72 -7.18
CA THR A 309 8.04 26.10 -5.82
C THR A 309 9.54 26.37 -5.75
N ALA A 310 10.37 25.66 -6.53
CA ALA A 310 11.81 25.91 -6.58
C ALA A 310 12.14 27.23 -7.29
N ALA A 311 11.42 27.56 -8.37
CA ALA A 311 11.52 28.85 -9.04
C ALA A 311 11.06 30.00 -8.13
N ALA A 312 9.94 29.84 -7.43
CA ALA A 312 9.50 30.80 -6.41
C ALA A 312 10.54 30.99 -5.29
N LEU A 313 11.22 29.92 -4.86
CA LEU A 313 12.27 30.00 -3.85
C LEU A 313 13.53 30.73 -4.34
N ALA A 314 13.80 30.73 -5.65
CA ALA A 314 14.92 31.46 -6.24
C ALA A 314 14.58 32.93 -6.56
N LEU A 315 13.33 33.23 -6.91
CA LEU A 315 12.88 34.56 -7.33
C LEU A 315 12.33 35.40 -6.15
N GLU A 316 11.51 34.78 -5.29
CA GLU A 316 10.73 35.46 -4.24
C GLU A 316 10.73 34.65 -2.92
N PRO A 317 11.89 34.44 -2.25
CA PRO A 317 11.97 33.62 -1.04
C PRO A 317 10.97 34.02 0.06
N ALA A 318 10.77 35.33 0.23
CA ALA A 318 9.85 35.92 1.20
C ALA A 318 8.37 35.58 0.93
N ALA A 319 7.98 35.32 -0.32
CA ALA A 319 6.61 34.94 -0.65
C ALA A 319 6.29 33.49 -0.26
N LEU A 320 7.30 32.61 -0.16
CA LEU A 320 7.11 31.23 0.31
C LEU A 320 7.12 31.12 1.84
N TRP A 321 7.80 32.03 2.52
CA TRP A 321 7.96 32.09 3.98
C TRP A 321 7.57 33.48 4.50
N PRO A 322 6.27 33.83 4.44
CA PRO A 322 5.82 35.16 4.83
C PRO A 322 6.02 35.41 6.33
N ALA A 323 6.56 36.58 6.67
CA ALA A 323 6.64 37.04 8.06
C ALA A 323 5.23 37.34 8.59
N THR A 324 4.95 36.94 9.83
CA THR A 324 3.66 37.22 10.50
C THR A 324 3.66 38.55 11.27
N SER A 325 4.83 39.18 11.42
CA SER A 325 5.02 40.50 12.03
C SER A 325 5.76 41.41 11.03
N PRO A 326 5.19 42.56 10.62
CA PRO A 326 3.85 43.05 10.93
C PRO A 326 2.74 42.25 10.22
N LEU A 327 1.50 42.31 10.72
CA LEU A 327 0.35 41.67 10.05
C LEU A 327 0.11 42.28 8.67
N HIS A 328 0.20 41.43 7.65
CA HIS A 328 -0.24 41.73 6.29
C HIS A 328 -0.70 40.43 5.61
N ALA A 329 -1.54 40.55 4.58
CA ALA A 329 -1.91 39.40 3.77
C ALA A 329 -0.70 38.98 2.92
N PRO A 330 -0.23 37.71 3.00
CA PRO A 330 0.91 37.28 2.21
C PRO A 330 0.55 37.23 0.72
N PRO A 331 1.42 37.71 -0.19
CA PRO A 331 1.18 37.62 -1.63
C PRO A 331 1.14 36.15 -2.09
N LEU A 332 0.44 35.89 -3.19
CA LEU A 332 0.46 34.57 -3.83
C LEU A 332 1.65 34.47 -4.80
N PRO A 333 2.68 33.63 -4.53
CA PRO A 333 3.79 33.44 -5.46
C PRO A 333 3.29 32.79 -6.76
N LEU A 334 3.18 33.59 -7.82
CA LEU A 334 2.52 33.20 -9.08
C LEU A 334 3.22 32.03 -9.78
N THR A 335 4.55 31.95 -9.67
CA THR A 335 5.36 30.85 -10.24
C THR A 335 5.09 29.51 -9.55
N ALA A 336 4.97 29.51 -8.22
CA ALA A 336 4.55 28.32 -7.48
C ALA A 336 3.09 27.97 -7.73
N ALA A 337 2.19 28.97 -7.78
CA ALA A 337 0.79 28.76 -8.07
C ALA A 337 0.57 28.13 -9.45
N ALA A 338 1.26 28.62 -10.49
CA ALA A 338 1.23 28.05 -11.83
C ALA A 338 1.72 26.59 -11.87
N GLY A 339 2.80 26.27 -11.15
CA GLY A 339 3.29 24.90 -11.00
C GLY A 339 2.28 23.97 -10.31
N VAL A 340 1.65 24.44 -9.24
CA VAL A 340 0.61 23.67 -8.52
C VAL A 340 -0.66 23.50 -9.36
N LEU A 341 -1.06 24.51 -10.15
CA LEU A 341 -2.16 24.39 -11.11
C LEU A 341 -1.83 23.39 -12.23
N ALA A 342 -0.59 23.35 -12.72
CA ALA A 342 -0.16 22.32 -13.67
C ALA A 342 -0.30 20.89 -13.09
N ALA A 343 -0.10 20.71 -11.78
CA ALA A 343 -0.33 19.44 -11.09
C ALA A 343 -1.80 18.98 -11.07
N ALA A 344 -2.77 19.82 -11.45
CA ALA A 344 -4.17 19.43 -11.65
C ALA A 344 -4.43 18.66 -12.96
N ALA A 345 -3.47 18.65 -13.90
CA ALA A 345 -3.60 17.97 -15.21
C ALA A 345 -4.11 16.51 -15.15
N PRO A 346 -3.80 15.66 -14.14
CA PRO A 346 -4.34 14.31 -14.05
C PRO A 346 -5.87 14.24 -14.05
N ALA A 347 -6.58 15.25 -13.52
CA ALA A 347 -8.04 15.32 -13.51
C ALA A 347 -8.65 15.28 -14.94
N VAL A 348 -7.93 15.82 -15.93
CA VAL A 348 -8.34 15.85 -17.35
C VAL A 348 -7.74 14.67 -18.13
N LEU A 349 -6.51 14.27 -17.82
CA LEU A 349 -5.78 13.22 -18.56
C LEU A 349 -6.21 11.79 -18.19
N VAL A 350 -6.63 11.58 -16.93
CA VAL A 350 -7.00 10.27 -16.36
C VAL A 350 -8.29 10.37 -15.51
N PRO A 351 -9.41 10.94 -16.02
CA PRO A 351 -10.67 10.91 -15.30
C PRO A 351 -11.17 9.47 -15.15
N SER A 352 -11.65 9.15 -13.96
CA SER A 352 -12.42 7.93 -13.72
C SER A 352 -13.70 7.96 -14.56
N ALA A 353 -14.05 6.83 -15.16
CA ALA A 353 -15.40 6.68 -15.69
C ALA A 353 -16.37 6.64 -14.49
N PRO A 354 -17.48 7.41 -14.49
CA PRO A 354 -18.56 7.21 -13.55
C PRO A 354 -19.02 5.75 -13.61
N GLY A 355 -19.23 5.13 -12.45
CA GLY A 355 -19.64 3.72 -12.37
C GLY A 355 -20.88 3.46 -13.21
N GLY A 356 -20.73 2.68 -14.28
CA GLY A 356 -21.83 2.36 -15.19
C GLY A 356 -22.85 1.46 -14.51
N THR A 357 -24.01 1.99 -14.17
CA THR A 357 -25.14 1.30 -13.50
C THR A 357 -25.86 0.26 -14.38
N ALA A 358 -25.21 -0.22 -15.44
CA ALA A 358 -25.84 -0.97 -16.53
C ALA A 358 -25.02 -2.21 -16.95
N ASP A 359 -25.00 -3.22 -16.07
CA ASP A 359 -24.90 -4.64 -16.49
C ASP A 359 -25.52 -5.57 -15.42
N ARG A 360 -26.75 -5.25 -14.99
CA ARG A 360 -27.57 -6.08 -14.09
C ARG A 360 -28.73 -6.79 -14.79
N ASN A 361 -28.90 -6.61 -16.10
CA ASN A 361 -29.93 -7.27 -16.88
C ASN A 361 -29.34 -8.36 -17.76
N GLY A 362 -29.44 -9.61 -17.30
CA GLY A 362 -29.77 -10.71 -18.21
C GLY A 362 -28.64 -11.39 -18.99
N THR A 363 -27.62 -11.91 -18.30
CA THR A 363 -27.15 -13.26 -18.66
C THR A 363 -26.76 -14.02 -17.41
N ALA A 364 -27.58 -15.02 -17.05
CA ALA A 364 -27.19 -15.99 -16.03
C ALA A 364 -25.94 -16.74 -16.51
N PRO A 365 -25.00 -17.11 -15.62
CA PRO A 365 -23.97 -18.08 -15.98
C PRO A 365 -24.66 -19.37 -16.44
N PRO A 366 -24.17 -20.05 -17.49
CA PRO A 366 -24.69 -21.38 -17.82
C PRO A 366 -24.51 -22.28 -16.60
N ALA A 367 -25.60 -22.91 -16.16
CA ALA A 367 -25.54 -23.84 -15.04
C ALA A 367 -24.51 -24.93 -15.34
N HIS A 368 -23.59 -25.16 -14.40
CA HIS A 368 -22.74 -26.34 -14.48
C HIS A 368 -23.65 -27.58 -14.47
N PRO A 369 -23.47 -28.53 -15.40
CA PRO A 369 -24.19 -29.80 -15.32
C PRO A 369 -23.81 -30.49 -14.01
N GLU A 370 -24.84 -30.92 -13.30
CA GLU A 370 -24.75 -31.63 -12.03
C GLU A 370 -23.95 -32.94 -12.19
N PRO A 371 -23.05 -33.29 -11.26
CA PRO A 371 -22.27 -34.52 -11.38
C PRO A 371 -23.16 -35.74 -11.18
N THR A 372 -23.42 -36.47 -12.26
CA THR A 372 -24.17 -37.74 -12.26
C THR A 372 -23.58 -38.71 -11.22
N PRO A 373 -24.39 -39.34 -10.35
CA PRO A 373 -23.90 -40.37 -9.44
C PRO A 373 -23.38 -41.59 -10.22
N PRO A 374 -22.41 -42.35 -9.66
CA PRO A 374 -21.78 -43.46 -10.36
C PRO A 374 -22.79 -44.57 -10.68
N GLN A 375 -22.88 -44.97 -11.95
CA GLN A 375 -23.69 -46.12 -12.35
C GLN A 375 -23.03 -47.42 -11.91
N GLU A 376 -23.71 -48.16 -11.03
CA GLU A 376 -23.38 -49.55 -10.74
C GLU A 376 -23.54 -50.40 -12.01
N HIS A 377 -22.55 -51.25 -12.29
CA HIS A 377 -22.65 -52.25 -13.35
C HIS A 377 -23.60 -53.39 -12.93
N GLY A 378 -24.89 -53.17 -13.12
CA GLY A 378 -25.94 -54.17 -12.88
C GLY A 378 -26.05 -55.19 -14.02
N THR A 379 -25.73 -56.45 -13.73
CA THR A 379 -25.72 -57.57 -14.68
C THR A 379 -27.08 -57.79 -15.37
N THR A 380 -27.12 -57.70 -16.70
CA THR A 380 -28.33 -57.89 -17.51
C THR A 380 -28.81 -59.35 -17.50
N ARG A 381 -29.70 -59.71 -16.59
CA ARG A 381 -30.36 -61.02 -16.56
C ARG A 381 -31.55 -61.03 -17.53
N SER A 382 -31.33 -61.54 -18.74
CA SER A 382 -32.38 -61.68 -19.76
C SER A 382 -33.53 -62.56 -19.26
N ARG A 383 -34.78 -62.08 -19.41
CA ARG A 383 -36.00 -62.87 -19.16
C ARG A 383 -36.40 -63.58 -20.46
N SER A 384 -36.31 -64.91 -20.48
CA SER A 384 -36.97 -65.73 -21.49
C SER A 384 -38.36 -66.18 -21.04
N THR A 385 -39.32 -66.09 -21.95
CA THR A 385 -40.67 -66.67 -21.83
C THR A 385 -40.65 -68.18 -22.04
N PRO A 386 -41.59 -68.94 -21.44
CA PRO A 386 -41.69 -70.38 -21.68
C PRO A 386 -42.42 -70.67 -22.99
N ARG A 387 -41.92 -71.65 -23.75
CA ARG A 387 -42.67 -72.35 -24.80
C ARG A 387 -42.43 -73.85 -24.62
N ALA A 388 -43.49 -74.64 -24.76
CA ALA A 388 -43.50 -76.06 -24.43
C ALA A 388 -42.86 -76.95 -25.51
N ASP A 389 -42.74 -78.23 -25.13
CA ASP A 389 -42.57 -79.44 -25.95
C ASP A 389 -41.17 -79.80 -26.48
N GLY A 390 -40.75 -81.03 -26.16
CA GLY A 390 -39.96 -81.87 -27.08
C GLY A 390 -38.59 -82.39 -26.62
N ALA A 391 -38.56 -83.67 -26.25
CA ALA A 391 -37.45 -84.62 -26.45
C ALA A 391 -36.05 -84.41 -25.80
N ALA A 392 -35.79 -85.25 -24.77
CA ALA A 392 -34.65 -86.18 -24.58
C ALA A 392 -33.15 -85.75 -24.72
N PRO A 393 -32.22 -86.30 -23.90
CA PRO A 393 -30.80 -85.87 -23.78
C PRO A 393 -29.83 -86.80 -24.56
N PRO A 394 -28.48 -86.61 -24.56
CA PRO A 394 -27.66 -87.14 -23.44
C PRO A 394 -26.23 -86.54 -23.15
N THR A 395 -25.83 -86.58 -21.87
CA THR A 395 -24.51 -87.03 -21.32
C THR A 395 -23.14 -86.31 -21.49
N ARG A 396 -22.36 -86.38 -20.37
CA ARG A 396 -20.87 -86.54 -20.22
C ARG A 396 -19.97 -85.33 -20.57
N HIS A 397 -18.78 -85.10 -19.98
CA HIS A 397 -18.10 -85.49 -18.70
C HIS A 397 -16.93 -84.46 -18.45
N PRO A 398 -16.07 -84.50 -17.40
CA PRO A 398 -15.43 -83.30 -16.84
C PRO A 398 -13.88 -83.25 -16.82
N ALA A 399 -13.34 -82.13 -16.31
CA ALA A 399 -11.96 -81.91 -15.80
C ALA A 399 -10.81 -81.92 -16.85
N PRO A 400 -9.51 -81.66 -16.48
CA PRO A 400 -8.90 -81.03 -15.29
C PRO A 400 -7.87 -79.90 -15.64
N PRO A 401 -7.17 -79.26 -14.65
CA PRO A 401 -6.22 -78.15 -14.88
C PRO A 401 -4.70 -78.52 -14.76
N ARG A 402 -3.82 -77.62 -15.24
CA ARG A 402 -2.33 -77.50 -15.01
C ARG A 402 -1.87 -76.13 -15.58
N GLY A 403 -0.78 -75.46 -15.18
CA GLY A 403 0.17 -75.65 -14.07
C GLY A 403 1.58 -75.07 -14.35
N GLY A 404 2.06 -74.10 -13.55
CA GLY A 404 3.48 -73.67 -13.44
C GLY A 404 4.07 -72.74 -14.53
N ARG A 405 5.30 -72.17 -14.43
CA ARG A 405 6.18 -71.81 -13.28
C ARG A 405 7.46 -71.07 -13.82
N ALA A 406 8.02 -70.07 -13.10
CA ALA A 406 9.43 -69.57 -13.18
C ALA A 406 9.90 -68.94 -14.53
N ALA A 407 11.01 -68.19 -14.70
CA ALA A 407 11.93 -67.36 -13.86
C ALA A 407 12.88 -66.54 -14.82
N PRO A 408 13.74 -65.58 -14.35
CA PRO A 408 14.41 -64.58 -15.21
C PRO A 408 15.94 -64.72 -15.43
N HIS A 409 16.49 -63.92 -16.35
CA HIS A 409 17.92 -63.53 -16.58
C HIS A 409 17.94 -62.15 -17.29
N GLY A 410 18.99 -61.32 -17.34
CA GLY A 410 20.33 -61.36 -16.73
C GLY A 410 21.20 -60.16 -17.18
N ASP A 411 22.11 -59.74 -16.29
CA ASP A 411 23.50 -59.27 -16.52
C ASP A 411 23.88 -57.94 -17.22
N ALA A 412 25.14 -57.51 -16.97
CA ALA A 412 25.79 -56.23 -17.26
C ALA A 412 27.30 -56.47 -17.63
N PRO A 413 28.30 -55.57 -17.50
CA PRO A 413 28.40 -54.11 -17.74
C PRO A 413 29.48 -53.72 -18.84
N PRO A 414 30.62 -53.02 -18.61
CA PRO A 414 30.82 -51.60 -18.99
C PRO A 414 32.05 -51.22 -19.86
N GLU A 415 32.02 -50.00 -20.44
CA GLU A 415 33.15 -49.06 -20.67
C GLU A 415 32.57 -47.62 -20.85
N GLY A 416 33.27 -46.50 -21.06
CA GLY A 416 34.70 -46.14 -21.16
C GLY A 416 34.85 -44.62 -21.48
N PRO A 417 35.86 -43.84 -21.01
CA PRO A 417 35.78 -42.37 -21.00
C PRO A 417 36.62 -41.62 -22.06
N ARG A 418 36.12 -40.47 -22.51
CA ARG A 418 36.87 -39.26 -22.93
C ARG A 418 36.08 -37.99 -22.66
#